data_AF-A0A520BE81-F1
#
_entry.id   AF-A0A520BE81-F1
#
_cell.length_a   1.000
_cell.length_b   1.000
_cell.length_c   1.000
_cell.angle_alpha   90.00
_cell.angle_beta   90.00
_cell.angle_gamma   90.00
#
_symmetry.space_group_name_H-M   'P 1'
#
loop_
_entity.id
_entity.type
_entity.pdbx_description
1 polymer ?
#
loop_
_entity_poly.entity_id
_entity_poly.type
_entity_poly.pdbx_seq_one_letter_code
_entity_poly.pdbx_strand_id
1 'polypeptide(L)'
;MNNRETLLGIRRGIEKESLRALPGGGLALTPHPVALGAALTHPHITTDFSESQVELITGVHAGVEDCLQELTEIHQATYRALADERLWVSSMPCGLPTDETIPIGRYGSSNVGRAKSIYRMGLGQRYGRRMQTISGIHYNWSLPGVSTDGYFGAIRNFRREGWLLLYLFGASPALCDSFVHGREHGLQRLADHTLYLPHATSLRMGRLGYQSDAQSNISVTYNCLESYAASLQEALSRPYPPYEAIGVQTPGGDYSQLSTSLLQIENEFYSTIRAKRVIRSGERP
;
A
#
# COMPACT_ATOMS: atom_id res chain seq x y z
N MET A 1 -33.24 -6.63 -10.88
CA MET A 1 -33.26 -5.96 -9.56
C MET A 1 -33.72 -4.53 -9.78
N ASN A 2 -34.64 -4.04 -8.94
CA ASN A 2 -34.93 -2.61 -8.91
C ASN A 2 -33.77 -1.84 -8.28
N ASN A 3 -33.70 -0.51 -8.45
CA ASN A 3 -32.58 0.31 -7.95
C ASN A 3 -32.35 0.15 -6.43
N ARG A 4 -33.42 -0.07 -5.66
CA ARG A 4 -33.34 -0.26 -4.21
C ARG A 4 -32.63 -1.57 -3.85
N GLU A 5 -33.01 -2.67 -4.48
CA GLU A 5 -32.37 -3.98 -4.29
C GLU A 5 -30.88 -3.95 -4.65
N THR A 6 -30.53 -3.28 -5.75
CA THR A 6 -29.14 -3.11 -6.17
C THR A 6 -28.32 -2.38 -5.11
N LEU A 7 -28.82 -1.25 -4.59
CA LEU A 7 -28.13 -0.47 -3.54
C LEU A 7 -28.05 -1.22 -2.21
N LEU A 8 -29.09 -1.98 -1.83
CA LEU A 8 -29.05 -2.84 -0.64
C LEU A 8 -28.05 -4.00 -0.79
N GLY A 9 -27.70 -4.37 -2.02
CA GLY A 9 -26.76 -5.43 -2.31
C GLY A 9 -25.28 -5.02 -2.31
N ILE A 10 -24.94 -3.77 -1.99
CA ILE A 10 -23.54 -3.31 -1.92
C ILE A 10 -22.73 -4.18 -0.96
N ARG A 11 -21.52 -4.53 -1.38
CA ARG A 11 -20.52 -5.22 -0.56
C ARG A 11 -19.30 -4.35 -0.33
N ARG A 12 -18.61 -4.59 0.80
CA ARG A 12 -17.43 -3.83 1.21
C ARG A 12 -16.44 -4.66 2.01
N GLY A 13 -15.19 -4.25 2.00
CA GLY A 13 -14.12 -4.79 2.83
C GLY A 13 -13.06 -3.72 3.09
N ILE A 14 -12.26 -3.90 4.13
CA ILE A 14 -11.24 -2.94 4.55
C ILE A 14 -9.89 -3.66 4.62
N GLU A 15 -8.88 -3.03 4.01
CA GLU A 15 -7.47 -3.30 4.31
C GLU A 15 -6.94 -2.11 5.11
N LYS A 16 -6.26 -2.36 6.22
CA LYS A 16 -5.66 -1.30 7.06
C LYS A 16 -4.25 -1.67 7.47
N GLU A 17 -3.32 -0.80 7.12
CA GLU A 17 -1.90 -0.95 7.41
C GLU A 17 -1.51 -0.22 8.70
N SER A 18 -0.53 -0.75 9.41
CA SER A 18 0.13 -0.06 10.53
C SER A 18 1.51 -0.61 10.77
N LEU A 19 2.45 0.29 11.08
CA LEU A 19 3.76 -0.12 11.58
C LEU A 19 3.64 -0.62 13.03
N ARG A 20 4.35 -1.69 13.34
CA ARG A 20 4.69 -2.07 14.71
C ARG A 20 5.79 -1.13 15.20
N ALA A 21 5.55 -0.52 16.34
CA ALA A 21 6.43 0.45 16.96
C ALA A 21 6.71 0.05 18.41
N LEU A 22 7.90 0.38 18.89
CA LEU A 22 8.27 0.28 20.28
C LEU A 22 7.52 1.35 21.10
N PRO A 23 7.42 1.21 22.45
CA PRO A 23 6.79 2.23 23.30
C PRO A 23 7.37 3.64 23.14
N GLY A 24 8.65 3.75 22.76
CA GLY A 24 9.31 5.04 22.47
C GLY A 24 9.06 5.61 21.06
N GLY A 25 8.22 4.97 20.24
CA GLY A 25 7.86 5.43 18.89
C GLY A 25 8.82 5.00 17.77
N GLY A 26 9.94 4.34 18.09
CA GLY A 26 10.84 3.76 17.09
C GLY A 26 10.23 2.54 16.40
N LEU A 27 10.61 2.29 15.15
CA LEU A 27 10.17 1.13 14.38
C LEU A 27 10.60 -0.18 15.08
N ALA A 28 9.67 -1.13 15.26
CA ALA A 28 10.04 -2.47 15.71
C ALA A 28 10.92 -3.15 14.63
N LEU A 29 11.93 -3.92 15.05
CA LEU A 29 12.80 -4.66 14.13
C LEU A 29 12.68 -6.19 14.33
N THR A 30 11.81 -6.60 15.23
CA THR A 30 11.47 -8.00 15.47
C THR A 30 10.77 -8.60 14.24
N PRO A 31 10.89 -9.92 14.01
CA PRO A 31 10.12 -10.61 12.96
C PRO A 31 8.61 -10.50 13.17
N HIS A 32 7.84 -10.84 12.13
CA HIS A 32 6.39 -11.00 12.24
C HIS A 32 6.05 -11.96 13.41
N PRO A 33 5.16 -11.58 14.34
CA PRO A 33 4.85 -12.40 15.51
C PRO A 33 4.36 -13.80 15.12
N VAL A 34 5.02 -14.84 15.65
CA VAL A 34 4.69 -16.25 15.36
C VAL A 34 3.23 -16.58 15.70
N ALA A 35 2.67 -15.94 16.73
CA ALA A 35 1.27 -16.11 17.13
C ALA A 35 0.26 -15.61 16.08
N LEU A 36 0.67 -14.79 15.12
CA LEU A 36 -0.15 -14.34 13.98
C LEU A 36 -0.04 -15.28 12.77
N GLY A 37 0.74 -16.36 12.89
CA GLY A 37 0.90 -17.36 11.85
C GLY A 37 1.81 -16.91 10.71
N ALA A 38 1.51 -17.38 9.50
CA ALA A 38 2.31 -17.12 8.33
C ALA A 38 1.71 -15.98 7.50
N ALA A 39 2.40 -14.83 7.46
CA ALA A 39 1.96 -13.66 6.68
C ALA A 39 1.68 -13.98 5.19
N LEU A 40 2.34 -14.98 4.61
CA LEU A 40 2.12 -15.38 3.21
C LEU A 40 0.69 -15.91 2.95
N THR A 41 0.09 -16.59 3.91
CA THR A 41 -1.13 -17.38 3.70
C THR A 41 -2.25 -17.08 4.70
N HIS A 42 -1.99 -16.29 5.74
CA HIS A 42 -2.99 -15.96 6.73
C HIS A 42 -4.07 -15.04 6.12
N PRO A 43 -5.37 -15.35 6.28
CA PRO A 43 -6.45 -14.71 5.52
C PRO A 43 -6.75 -13.26 5.94
N HIS A 44 -6.42 -12.89 7.18
CA HIS A 44 -6.82 -11.60 7.76
C HIS A 44 -5.67 -10.71 8.22
N ILE A 45 -4.46 -11.24 8.29
CA ILE A 45 -3.31 -10.59 8.94
C ILE A 45 -2.09 -10.97 8.12
N THR A 46 -1.48 -9.97 7.50
CA THR A 46 -0.27 -10.15 6.70
C THR A 46 0.68 -9.00 6.96
N THR A 47 1.70 -8.85 6.12
CA THR A 47 2.58 -7.69 6.10
C THR A 47 2.52 -7.05 4.72
N ASP A 48 2.57 -5.72 4.66
CA ASP A 48 2.84 -5.05 3.40
C ASP A 48 4.36 -4.97 3.15
N PHE A 49 4.92 -3.79 2.86
CA PHE A 49 6.30 -3.67 2.42
C PHE A 49 7.29 -4.14 3.48
N SER A 50 7.14 -3.66 4.71
CA SER A 50 8.04 -3.98 5.81
C SER A 50 7.56 -5.19 6.61
N GLU A 51 8.50 -5.98 7.15
CA GLU A 51 8.22 -7.03 8.16
C GLU A 51 7.50 -6.46 9.40
N SER A 52 7.67 -5.15 9.63
CA SER A 52 7.02 -4.44 10.72
C SER A 52 5.76 -3.71 10.32
N GLN A 53 5.34 -3.76 9.05
CA GLN A 53 4.12 -3.12 8.58
C GLN A 53 3.01 -4.15 8.45
N VAL A 54 2.27 -4.33 9.54
CA VAL A 54 1.14 -5.26 9.57
C VAL A 54 0.00 -4.70 8.73
N GLU A 55 -0.59 -5.55 7.90
CA GLU A 55 -1.77 -5.26 7.10
C GLU A 55 -2.91 -6.17 7.55
N LEU A 56 -4.04 -5.56 7.88
CA LEU A 56 -5.22 -6.25 8.41
C LEU A 56 -6.34 -6.19 7.39
N ILE A 57 -6.93 -7.34 7.10
CA ILE A 57 -7.82 -7.54 5.96
C ILE A 57 -9.13 -8.17 6.45
N THR A 58 -10.25 -7.47 6.27
CA THR A 58 -11.57 -8.01 6.57
C THR A 58 -12.04 -8.95 5.45
N GLY A 59 -13.02 -9.80 5.77
CA GLY A 59 -13.89 -10.40 4.78
C GLY A 59 -14.76 -9.37 4.04
N VAL A 60 -15.67 -9.88 3.21
CA VAL A 60 -16.60 -9.06 2.40
C VAL A 60 -17.97 -9.02 3.06
N HIS A 61 -18.43 -7.82 3.41
CA HIS A 61 -19.63 -7.59 4.23
C HIS A 61 -20.71 -6.79 3.50
N ALA A 62 -21.97 -7.02 3.90
CA ALA A 62 -23.11 -6.22 3.46
C ALA A 62 -23.33 -4.98 4.35
N GLY A 63 -23.13 -5.13 5.67
CA GLY A 63 -23.21 -4.04 6.64
C GLY A 63 -21.88 -3.31 6.81
N VAL A 64 -21.94 -2.06 7.26
CA VAL A 64 -20.74 -1.29 7.65
C VAL A 64 -20.28 -1.75 9.02
N GLU A 65 -21.23 -1.93 9.93
CA GLU A 65 -21.03 -2.33 11.32
C GLU A 65 -20.39 -3.72 11.41
N ASP A 66 -20.84 -4.68 10.59
CA ASP A 66 -20.25 -6.03 10.53
C ASP A 66 -18.77 -5.98 10.09
N CYS A 67 -18.46 -5.14 9.09
CA CYS A 67 -17.09 -4.96 8.60
C CYS A 67 -16.18 -4.33 9.66
N LEU A 68 -16.69 -3.32 10.38
CA LEU A 68 -15.95 -2.65 11.46
C LEU A 68 -15.80 -3.55 12.69
N GLN A 69 -16.79 -4.40 12.98
CA GLN A 69 -16.71 -5.39 14.05
C GLN A 69 -15.62 -6.42 13.76
N GLU A 70 -15.56 -6.99 12.55
CA GLU A 70 -14.48 -7.91 12.18
C GLU A 70 -13.11 -7.21 12.22
N LEU A 71 -13.00 -5.98 11.69
CA LEU A 71 -11.75 -5.22 11.77
C LEU A 71 -11.29 -5.01 13.22
N THR A 72 -12.25 -4.77 14.14
CA THR A 72 -11.99 -4.64 15.58
C THR A 72 -11.49 -5.95 16.18
N GLU A 73 -12.11 -7.08 15.82
CA GLU A 73 -11.69 -8.41 16.29
C GLU A 73 -10.29 -8.76 15.79
N ILE A 74 -10.00 -8.48 14.52
CA ILE A 74 -8.66 -8.64 13.94
C ILE A 74 -7.65 -7.76 14.70
N HIS A 75 -7.97 -6.48 14.96
CA HIS A 75 -7.13 -5.60 15.78
C HIS A 75 -6.83 -6.19 17.17
N GLN A 76 -7.85 -6.69 17.86
CA GLN A 76 -7.69 -7.27 19.19
C GLN A 76 -6.83 -8.54 19.15
N ALA A 77 -7.03 -9.41 18.15
CA ALA A 77 -6.21 -10.59 17.94
C ALA A 77 -4.74 -10.21 17.67
N THR A 78 -4.51 -9.20 16.82
CA THR A 78 -3.16 -8.65 16.58
C THR A 78 -2.53 -8.14 17.86
N TYR A 79 -3.19 -7.27 18.61
CA TYR A 79 -2.63 -6.67 19.84
C TYR A 79 -2.27 -7.70 20.90
N ARG A 80 -3.04 -8.79 21.05
CA ARG A 80 -2.70 -9.90 21.96
C ARG A 80 -1.39 -10.59 21.61
N ALA A 81 -0.91 -10.47 20.37
CA ALA A 81 0.34 -11.06 19.89
C ALA A 81 1.53 -10.09 19.86
N LEU A 82 1.34 -8.79 20.13
CA LEU A 82 2.39 -7.77 19.97
C LEU A 82 3.33 -7.61 21.20
N ALA A 83 3.06 -8.31 22.30
CA ALA A 83 3.77 -8.10 23.57
C ALA A 83 3.79 -6.60 23.95
N ASP A 84 4.97 -5.98 24.06
CA ASP A 84 5.13 -4.55 24.41
C ASP A 84 5.09 -3.60 23.19
N GLU A 85 5.02 -4.14 21.97
CA GLU A 85 4.90 -3.33 20.75
C GLU A 85 3.50 -2.74 20.58
N ARG A 86 3.40 -1.69 19.78
CA ARG A 86 2.16 -0.95 19.51
C ARG A 86 1.97 -0.78 18.02
N LEU A 87 0.73 -0.58 17.59
CA LEU A 87 0.47 -0.17 16.21
C LEU A 87 0.56 1.35 16.10
N TRP A 88 1.35 1.83 15.15
CA TRP A 88 1.40 3.23 14.76
C TRP A 88 0.05 3.66 14.18
N VAL A 89 -0.49 4.77 14.69
CA VAL A 89 -1.90 5.17 14.45
C VAL A 89 -2.08 6.24 13.39
N SER A 90 -1.00 6.67 12.73
CA SER A 90 -1.03 7.69 11.69
C SER A 90 -0.46 7.16 10.38
N SER A 91 -0.83 7.78 9.26
CA SER A 91 -0.32 7.41 7.94
C SER A 91 1.19 7.66 7.79
N MET A 92 1.66 8.80 8.32
CA MET A 92 3.07 9.21 8.20
C MET A 92 3.86 8.69 9.42
N PRO A 93 4.95 7.94 9.21
CA PRO A 93 5.75 7.40 10.31
C PRO A 93 6.74 8.42 10.88
N CYS A 94 7.30 8.09 12.04
CA CYS A 94 8.40 8.81 12.70
C CYS A 94 9.39 7.79 13.29
N GLY A 95 10.58 8.25 13.69
CA GLY A 95 11.56 7.39 14.39
C GLY A 95 12.04 6.20 13.56
N LEU A 96 11.99 6.31 12.24
CA LEU A 96 12.48 5.27 11.33
C LEU A 96 14.01 5.24 11.34
N PRO A 97 14.62 4.03 11.34
CA PRO A 97 16.08 3.88 11.25
C PRO A 97 16.58 4.30 9.85
N THR A 98 17.86 4.10 9.55
CA THR A 98 18.36 4.28 8.16
C THR A 98 17.59 3.37 7.20
N ASP A 99 17.54 3.76 5.93
CA ASP A 99 16.68 3.13 4.93
C ASP A 99 16.98 1.63 4.79
N GLU A 100 18.25 1.26 4.83
CA GLU A 100 18.76 -0.11 4.70
C GLU A 100 18.37 -1.00 5.89
N THR A 101 18.12 -0.40 7.06
CA THR A 101 17.75 -1.08 8.31
C THR A 101 16.25 -1.35 8.40
N ILE A 102 15.41 -0.66 7.61
CA ILE A 102 13.96 -0.95 7.56
C ILE A 102 13.77 -2.39 7.05
N PRO A 103 13.22 -3.31 7.84
CA PRO A 103 13.18 -4.72 7.49
C PRO A 103 12.14 -4.96 6.40
N ILE A 104 12.51 -5.64 5.32
CA ILE A 104 11.59 -6.04 4.24
C ILE A 104 10.76 -7.25 4.70
N GLY A 105 9.48 -7.29 4.32
CA GLY A 105 8.59 -8.41 4.62
C GLY A 105 9.12 -9.76 4.13
N ARG A 106 9.06 -10.77 5.00
CA ARG A 106 9.59 -12.12 4.77
C ARG A 106 8.47 -13.14 4.71
N TYR A 107 8.46 -13.95 3.65
CA TYR A 107 7.36 -14.87 3.34
C TYR A 107 7.82 -16.33 3.23
N GLY A 108 8.92 -16.70 3.90
CA GLY A 108 9.51 -18.04 3.85
C GLY A 108 10.32 -18.32 2.58
N SER A 109 10.65 -19.59 2.35
CA SER A 109 11.59 -20.05 1.31
C SER A 109 10.92 -20.55 0.02
N SER A 110 9.59 -20.61 -0.04
CA SER A 110 8.86 -20.99 -1.25
C SER A 110 9.11 -19.99 -2.39
N ASN A 111 8.96 -20.42 -3.64
CA ASN A 111 9.18 -19.53 -4.79
C ASN A 111 8.28 -18.28 -4.74
N VAL A 112 7.01 -18.45 -4.36
CA VAL A 112 6.05 -17.35 -4.19
C VAL A 112 6.46 -16.42 -3.05
N GLY A 113 6.89 -16.99 -1.92
CA GLY A 113 7.37 -16.20 -0.77
C GLY A 113 8.62 -15.39 -1.10
N ARG A 114 9.60 -16.04 -1.73
CA ARG A 114 10.82 -15.38 -2.21
C ARG A 114 10.52 -14.28 -3.22
N ALA A 115 9.64 -14.52 -4.19
CA ALA A 115 9.24 -13.50 -5.16
C ALA A 115 8.60 -12.27 -4.50
N LYS A 116 7.75 -12.45 -3.47
CA LYS A 116 7.18 -11.34 -2.69
C LYS A 116 8.23 -10.53 -1.93
N SER A 117 9.27 -11.18 -1.41
CA SER A 117 10.39 -10.50 -0.76
C SER A 117 11.28 -9.76 -1.76
N ILE A 118 11.59 -10.38 -2.90
CA ILE A 118 12.41 -9.77 -3.98
C ILE A 118 11.69 -8.56 -4.57
N TYR A 119 10.37 -8.65 -4.77
CA TYR A 119 9.55 -7.52 -5.21
C TYR A 119 9.75 -6.29 -4.32
N ARG A 120 9.67 -6.49 -3.00
CA ARG A 120 9.88 -5.43 -1.99
C ARG A 120 11.32 -4.95 -1.93
N MET A 121 12.30 -5.83 -2.15
CA MET A 121 13.69 -5.39 -2.34
C MET A 121 13.77 -4.40 -3.52
N GLY A 122 13.14 -4.74 -4.65
CA GLY A 122 13.07 -3.87 -5.82
C GLY A 122 12.40 -2.52 -5.51
N LEU A 123 11.28 -2.53 -4.78
CA LEU A 123 10.63 -1.27 -4.33
C LEU A 123 11.56 -0.42 -3.47
N GLY A 124 12.33 -1.04 -2.57
CA GLY A 124 13.32 -0.37 -1.74
C GLY A 124 14.42 0.28 -2.56
N GLN A 125 14.94 -0.41 -3.59
CA GLN A 125 15.97 0.13 -4.48
C GLN A 125 15.44 1.24 -5.40
N ARG A 126 14.19 1.11 -5.88
CA ARG A 126 13.58 2.02 -6.86
C ARG A 126 13.09 3.32 -6.23
N TYR A 127 12.56 3.24 -5.00
CA TYR A 127 11.80 4.34 -4.39
C TYR A 127 12.26 4.72 -2.97
N GLY A 128 13.15 3.93 -2.37
CA GLY A 128 13.54 4.03 -0.96
C GLY A 128 12.55 3.32 -0.03
N ARG A 129 13.06 2.62 0.98
CA ARG A 129 12.27 1.84 1.94
C ARG A 129 11.39 2.73 2.82
N ARG A 130 11.85 3.93 3.16
CA ARG A 130 11.15 4.91 3.98
C ARG A 130 9.79 5.29 3.41
N MET A 131 9.72 5.57 2.11
CA MET A 131 8.44 5.89 1.44
C MET A 131 7.44 4.75 1.59
N GLN A 132 7.93 3.50 1.53
CA GLN A 132 7.10 2.30 1.58
C GLN A 132 6.50 2.03 2.96
N THR A 133 7.02 2.66 4.02
CA THR A 133 6.48 2.54 5.38
C THR A 133 5.29 3.46 5.66
N ILE A 134 4.91 4.32 4.71
CA ILE A 134 3.65 5.07 4.80
C ILE A 134 2.51 4.07 4.80
N SER A 135 1.65 4.15 5.81
CA SER A 135 0.49 3.27 5.94
C SER A 135 -0.79 3.93 5.43
N GLY A 136 -1.74 3.13 4.97
CA GLY A 136 -3.04 3.58 4.52
C GLY A 136 -4.21 2.69 4.93
N ILE A 137 -5.39 3.08 4.43
CA ILE A 137 -6.60 2.28 4.45
C ILE A 137 -7.06 2.13 3.00
N HIS A 138 -7.37 0.90 2.60
CA HIS A 138 -8.06 0.62 1.34
C HIS A 138 -9.50 0.23 1.63
N TYR A 139 -10.44 0.93 0.98
CA TYR A 139 -11.85 0.61 1.03
C TYR A 139 -12.23 -0.13 -0.24
N ASN A 140 -12.43 -1.44 -0.12
CA ASN A 140 -12.88 -2.29 -1.21
C ASN A 140 -14.41 -2.23 -1.27
N TRP A 141 -14.97 -2.03 -2.46
CA TRP A 141 -16.41 -1.80 -2.64
C TRP A 141 -16.91 -2.43 -3.94
N SER A 142 -18.12 -3.01 -3.90
CA SER A 142 -18.80 -3.49 -5.10
C SER A 142 -20.31 -3.32 -5.03
N LEU A 143 -20.94 -3.13 -6.19
CA LEU A 143 -22.37 -3.03 -6.41
C LEU A 143 -22.80 -4.16 -7.36
N PRO A 144 -23.83 -4.97 -7.01
CA PRO A 144 -24.27 -6.07 -7.84
C PRO A 144 -24.91 -5.55 -9.14
N GLY A 145 -24.77 -6.32 -10.21
CA GLY A 145 -25.37 -6.00 -11.51
C GLY A 145 -24.67 -4.87 -12.30
N VAL A 146 -23.58 -4.31 -11.78
CA VAL A 146 -22.75 -3.33 -12.51
C VAL A 146 -21.82 -4.06 -13.48
N SER A 147 -21.86 -3.69 -14.75
CA SER A 147 -20.95 -4.21 -15.78
C SER A 147 -19.53 -3.69 -15.59
N THR A 148 -18.56 -4.32 -16.26
CA THR A 148 -17.18 -3.82 -16.32
C THR A 148 -17.12 -2.35 -16.76
N ASP A 149 -17.84 -1.99 -17.82
CA ASP A 149 -17.90 -0.60 -18.32
C ASP A 149 -18.53 0.35 -17.30
N GLY A 150 -19.52 -0.13 -16.54
CA GLY A 150 -20.11 0.62 -15.43
C GLY A 150 -19.08 0.94 -14.34
N TYR A 151 -18.23 -0.03 -13.96
CA TYR A 151 -17.13 0.22 -13.01
C TYR A 151 -16.08 1.17 -13.57
N PHE A 152 -15.73 1.09 -14.86
CA PHE A 152 -14.86 2.08 -15.48
C PHE A 152 -15.48 3.48 -15.49
N GLY A 153 -16.79 3.59 -15.70
CA GLY A 153 -17.54 4.84 -15.50
C GLY A 153 -17.43 5.38 -14.07
N ALA A 154 -17.60 4.51 -13.07
CA ALA A 154 -17.43 4.87 -11.66
C ALA A 154 -16.00 5.32 -11.36
N ILE A 155 -14.98 4.63 -11.88
CA ILE A 155 -13.57 5.00 -11.71
C ILE A 155 -13.29 6.38 -12.32
N ARG A 156 -13.79 6.68 -13.53
CA ARG A 156 -13.63 8.02 -14.13
C ARG A 156 -14.25 9.12 -13.26
N ASN A 157 -15.42 8.87 -12.68
CA ASN A 157 -16.05 9.82 -11.75
C ASN A 157 -15.25 9.95 -10.44
N PHE A 158 -14.75 8.85 -9.89
CA PHE A 158 -13.89 8.88 -8.70
C PHE A 158 -12.59 9.65 -8.96
N ARG A 159 -11.98 9.50 -10.13
CA ARG A 159 -10.79 10.28 -10.51
C ARG A 159 -11.07 11.78 -10.60
N ARG A 160 -12.29 12.18 -10.96
CA ARG A 160 -12.70 13.59 -11.03
C ARG A 160 -12.98 14.18 -9.65
N GLU A 161 -13.64 13.43 -8.77
CA GLU A 161 -14.14 13.95 -7.48
C GLU A 161 -13.39 13.44 -6.23
N GLY A 162 -12.46 12.51 -6.40
CA GLY A 162 -11.77 11.82 -5.29
C GLY A 162 -10.92 12.73 -4.41
N TRP A 163 -10.59 13.94 -4.90
CA TRP A 163 -9.95 14.98 -4.09
C TRP A 163 -10.78 15.35 -2.86
N LEU A 164 -12.11 15.23 -2.91
CA LEU A 164 -12.99 15.55 -1.79
C LEU A 164 -12.74 14.62 -0.60
N LEU A 165 -12.41 13.35 -0.84
CA LEU A 165 -12.04 12.41 0.22
C LEU A 165 -10.74 12.84 0.91
N LEU A 166 -9.77 13.33 0.14
CA LEU A 166 -8.52 13.84 0.69
C LEU A 166 -8.72 15.15 1.46
N TYR A 167 -9.71 15.94 1.07
CA TYR A 167 -10.08 17.16 1.79
C TYR A 167 -10.78 16.85 3.12
N LEU A 168 -11.77 15.95 3.10
CA LEU A 168 -12.60 15.62 4.28
C LEU A 168 -11.91 14.69 5.27
N PHE A 169 -11.18 13.69 4.77
CA PHE A 169 -10.61 12.61 5.58
C PHE A 169 -9.08 12.57 5.56
N GLY A 170 -8.44 13.55 4.90
CA GLY A 170 -7.00 13.72 4.97
C GLY A 170 -6.56 13.96 6.41
N ALA A 171 -5.85 12.99 6.99
CA ALA A 171 -5.37 13.01 8.36
C ALA A 171 -3.84 12.95 8.45
N SER A 172 -3.15 13.54 7.48
CA SER A 172 -1.68 13.63 7.48
C SER A 172 -1.17 15.03 7.11
N PRO A 173 -1.58 16.11 7.82
CA PRO A 173 -1.11 17.46 7.54
C PRO A 173 0.35 17.69 7.96
N ALA A 174 0.88 16.79 8.79
CA ALA A 174 2.22 16.85 9.37
C ALA A 174 2.94 15.49 9.27
N LEU A 175 4.26 15.54 9.36
CA LEU A 175 5.16 14.39 9.41
C LEU A 175 6.38 14.69 10.28
N CYS A 176 7.13 13.66 10.61
CA CYS A 176 8.36 13.76 11.39
C CYS A 176 9.56 14.08 10.47
N ASP A 177 10.49 14.93 10.88
CA ASP A 177 11.64 15.36 10.07
C ASP A 177 12.55 14.20 9.65
N SER A 178 12.65 13.16 10.48
CA SER A 178 13.30 11.90 10.11
C SER A 178 12.72 11.27 8.84
N PHE A 179 11.45 11.53 8.51
CA PHE A 179 10.81 11.01 7.30
C PHE A 179 11.35 11.66 6.01
N VAL A 180 11.82 12.90 6.10
CA VAL A 180 12.33 13.67 4.97
C VAL A 180 13.82 13.97 5.08
N HIS A 181 14.53 13.24 5.95
CA HIS A 181 15.97 13.40 6.16
C HIS A 181 16.73 13.26 4.84
N GLY A 182 17.53 14.27 4.50
CA GLY A 182 18.30 14.31 3.25
C GLY A 182 17.49 14.56 1.98
N ARG A 183 16.20 14.90 2.08
CA ARG A 183 15.35 15.27 0.94
C ARG A 183 15.05 16.76 0.94
N GLU A 184 15.03 17.36 -0.24
CA GLU A 184 14.53 18.71 -0.42
C GLU A 184 13.00 18.74 -0.23
N HIS A 185 12.49 19.71 0.54
CA HIS A 185 11.07 19.85 0.80
C HIS A 185 10.68 21.29 1.19
N GLY A 186 9.43 21.66 0.93
CA GLY A 186 8.85 22.97 1.30
C GLY A 186 8.12 23.01 2.65
N LEU A 187 8.26 21.97 3.50
CA LEU A 187 7.56 21.90 4.79
C LEU A 187 8.09 22.94 5.79
N GLN A 188 7.18 23.44 6.64
CA GLN A 188 7.50 24.33 7.76
C GLN A 188 7.66 23.54 9.04
N ARG A 189 8.47 24.04 9.98
CA ARG A 189 8.59 23.47 11.33
C ARG A 189 7.38 23.88 12.17
N LEU A 190 6.68 22.91 12.76
CA LEU A 190 5.59 23.16 13.70
C LEU A 190 6.09 23.16 15.16
N ALA A 191 6.83 22.12 15.54
CA ALA A 191 7.42 21.91 16.87
C ALA A 191 8.49 20.81 16.77
N ASP A 192 9.50 20.79 17.64
CA ASP A 192 10.53 19.74 17.76
C ASP A 192 10.88 19.04 16.43
N HIS A 193 10.48 17.77 16.26
CA HIS A 193 10.68 16.94 15.07
C HIS A 193 9.53 16.99 14.06
N THR A 194 8.50 17.81 14.29
CA THR A 194 7.27 17.88 13.49
C THR A 194 7.37 18.94 12.41
N LEU A 195 7.22 18.52 11.16
CA LEU A 195 7.10 19.34 9.96
C LEU A 195 5.67 19.29 9.43
N TYR A 196 5.17 20.37 8.84
CA TYR A 196 3.80 20.46 8.31
C TYR A 196 3.68 21.49 7.18
N LEU A 197 2.49 21.55 6.57
CA LEU A 197 2.05 22.68 5.76
C LEU A 197 0.72 23.22 6.32
N PRO A 198 0.54 24.55 6.46
CA PRO A 198 -0.65 25.13 7.12
C PRO A 198 -2.01 24.73 6.53
N HIS A 199 -2.05 24.35 5.26
CA HIS A 199 -3.27 23.99 4.54
C HIS A 199 -3.23 22.58 3.95
N ALA A 200 -2.22 21.77 4.27
CA ALA A 200 -2.20 20.38 3.82
C ALA A 200 -3.27 19.59 4.56
N THR A 201 -3.99 18.73 3.83
CA THR A 201 -4.88 17.73 4.43
C THR A 201 -4.19 16.36 4.49
N SER A 202 -3.54 15.95 3.40
CA SER A 202 -2.90 14.64 3.30
C SER A 202 -1.54 14.66 2.60
N LEU A 203 -0.47 14.87 3.37
CA LEU A 203 0.91 14.75 2.87
C LEU A 203 1.22 13.35 2.32
N ARG A 204 0.57 12.29 2.84
CA ARG A 204 0.62 10.93 2.27
C ARG A 204 0.31 10.88 0.77
N MET A 205 -0.56 11.76 0.29
CA MET A 205 -1.02 11.79 -1.11
C MET A 205 -0.32 12.88 -1.94
N GLY A 206 0.59 13.64 -1.33
CA GLY A 206 1.40 14.65 -2.00
C GLY A 206 2.75 14.13 -2.48
N ARG A 207 3.62 15.04 -2.95
CA ARG A 207 4.94 14.71 -3.52
C ARG A 207 5.90 14.01 -2.57
N LEU A 208 5.75 14.24 -1.26
CA LEU A 208 6.56 13.60 -0.22
C LEU A 208 6.00 12.24 0.20
N GLY A 209 4.78 11.92 -0.25
CA GLY A 209 4.06 10.73 0.11
C GLY A 209 4.31 9.57 -0.86
N TYR A 210 3.25 8.82 -1.11
CA TYR A 210 3.29 7.57 -1.88
C TYR A 210 3.16 7.84 -3.40
N GLN A 211 4.16 8.51 -3.97
CA GLN A 211 4.22 8.86 -5.40
C GLN A 211 5.60 8.56 -5.99
N SER A 212 5.63 8.26 -7.30
CA SER A 212 6.86 7.99 -8.04
C SER A 212 6.88 8.79 -9.33
N ASP A 213 7.90 9.62 -9.51
CA ASP A 213 8.11 10.40 -10.73
C ASP A 213 8.26 9.49 -11.96
N ALA A 214 8.87 8.31 -11.80
CA ALA A 214 8.99 7.34 -12.88
C ALA A 214 7.62 6.90 -13.40
N GLN A 215 6.65 6.70 -12.49
CA GLN A 215 5.29 6.28 -12.83
C GLN A 215 4.41 7.43 -13.34
N SER A 216 4.80 8.69 -13.16
CA SER A 216 4.05 9.85 -13.69
C SER A 216 3.91 9.81 -15.22
N ASN A 217 4.81 9.10 -15.91
CA ASN A 217 4.77 8.88 -17.35
C ASN A 217 3.78 7.79 -17.79
N ILE A 218 3.23 7.00 -16.86
CA ILE A 218 2.26 5.96 -17.20
C ILE A 218 0.91 6.61 -17.47
N SER A 219 0.59 6.78 -18.75
CA SER A 219 -0.70 7.31 -19.21
C SER A 219 -1.78 6.23 -19.19
N VAL A 220 -2.22 5.83 -18.00
CA VAL A 220 -3.29 4.81 -17.87
C VAL A 220 -4.64 5.36 -18.29
N THR A 221 -5.30 4.65 -19.20
CA THR A 221 -6.66 4.95 -19.64
C THR A 221 -7.68 4.14 -18.84
N TYR A 222 -8.82 4.77 -18.49
CA TYR A 222 -9.90 4.15 -17.72
C TYR A 222 -11.22 4.14 -18.51
N ASN A 223 -11.13 3.99 -19.82
CA ASN A 223 -12.28 4.04 -20.71
C ASN A 223 -12.97 2.66 -20.76
N CYS A 224 -12.19 1.60 -20.94
CA CYS A 224 -12.63 0.21 -20.90
C CYS A 224 -11.51 -0.69 -20.36
N LEU A 225 -11.81 -1.99 -20.20
CA LEU A 225 -10.87 -2.96 -19.65
C LEU A 225 -9.66 -3.18 -20.56
N GLU A 226 -9.89 -3.25 -21.87
CA GLU A 226 -8.86 -3.52 -22.86
C GLU A 226 -7.80 -2.41 -22.87
N SER A 227 -8.25 -1.15 -22.88
CA SER A 227 -7.33 -0.01 -22.89
C SER A 227 -6.57 0.13 -21.56
N TYR A 228 -7.23 -0.17 -20.44
CA TYR A 228 -6.60 -0.20 -19.12
C TYR A 228 -5.51 -1.29 -19.02
N ALA A 229 -5.84 -2.51 -19.44
CA ALA A 229 -4.92 -3.64 -19.43
C ALA A 229 -3.72 -3.40 -20.36
N ALA A 230 -3.96 -2.85 -21.56
CA ALA A 230 -2.90 -2.52 -22.50
C ALA A 230 -1.92 -1.48 -21.92
N SER A 231 -2.42 -0.43 -21.25
CA SER A 231 -1.58 0.58 -20.59
C SER A 231 -0.67 -0.04 -19.51
N LEU A 232 -1.19 -0.96 -18.70
CA LEU A 232 -0.39 -1.64 -17.67
C LEU A 232 0.61 -2.62 -18.28
N GLN A 233 0.21 -3.37 -19.30
CA GLN A 233 1.06 -4.34 -19.97
C GLN A 233 2.31 -3.70 -20.57
N GLU A 234 2.19 -2.50 -21.15
CA GLU A 234 3.35 -1.74 -21.64
C GLU A 234 4.33 -1.42 -20.50
N ALA A 235 3.83 -0.88 -19.39
CA ALA A 235 4.65 -0.54 -18.22
C ALA A 235 5.32 -1.77 -17.56
N LEU A 236 4.69 -2.94 -17.67
CA LEU A 236 5.22 -4.22 -17.18
C LEU A 236 6.29 -4.81 -18.09
N SER A 237 6.29 -4.47 -19.38
CA SER A 237 7.14 -5.14 -20.39
C SER A 237 8.34 -4.30 -20.82
N ARG A 238 8.23 -2.97 -20.77
CA ARG A 238 9.28 -2.07 -21.27
C ARG A 238 10.36 -1.83 -20.21
N PRO A 239 11.65 -2.16 -20.49
CA PRO A 239 12.75 -1.83 -19.60
C PRO A 239 12.82 -0.32 -19.34
N TYR A 240 13.20 0.04 -18.11
CA TYR A 240 13.40 1.42 -17.70
C TYR A 240 14.88 1.63 -17.38
N PRO A 241 15.62 2.50 -18.11
CA PRO A 241 17.08 2.56 -18.02
C PRO A 241 17.65 2.76 -16.60
N PRO A 242 17.05 3.61 -15.73
CA PRO A 242 17.49 3.70 -14.33
C PRO A 242 17.39 2.38 -13.56
N TYR A 243 16.41 1.52 -13.87
CA TYR A 243 16.24 0.23 -13.20
C TYR A 243 17.10 -0.88 -13.83
N GLU A 244 17.43 -0.77 -15.12
CA GLU A 244 18.44 -1.61 -15.76
C GLU A 244 19.82 -1.40 -15.13
N ALA A 245 20.18 -0.16 -14.82
CA ALA A 245 21.45 0.18 -14.18
C ALA A 245 21.59 -0.46 -12.78
N ILE A 246 20.49 -0.73 -12.08
CA ILE A 246 20.48 -1.46 -10.79
C ILE A 246 20.77 -2.95 -11.01
N GLY A 247 20.30 -3.52 -12.12
CA GLY A 247 20.40 -4.95 -12.43
C GLY A 247 19.39 -5.82 -11.67
N VAL A 248 19.08 -6.99 -12.23
CA VAL A 248 18.16 -7.97 -11.60
C VAL A 248 18.85 -8.71 -10.44
N GLN A 249 20.14 -8.97 -10.59
CA GLN A 249 20.97 -9.64 -9.60
C GLN A 249 22.17 -8.76 -9.24
N THR A 250 22.58 -8.83 -7.99
CA THR A 250 23.87 -8.32 -7.53
C THR A 250 25.02 -9.18 -8.10
N PRO A 251 26.27 -8.67 -8.09
CA PRO A 251 27.44 -9.48 -8.47
C PRO A 251 27.60 -10.79 -7.67
N GLY A 252 27.05 -10.86 -6.45
CA GLY A 252 27.05 -12.06 -5.60
C GLY A 252 25.97 -13.09 -5.96
N GLY A 253 25.10 -12.81 -6.94
CA GLY A 253 24.03 -13.70 -7.40
C GLY A 253 22.69 -13.53 -6.68
N ASP A 254 22.60 -12.68 -5.65
CA ASP A 254 21.35 -12.36 -4.97
C ASP A 254 20.46 -11.46 -5.83
N TYR A 255 19.14 -11.69 -5.80
CA TYR A 255 18.17 -10.88 -6.54
C TYR A 255 17.89 -9.53 -5.87
N SER A 256 17.99 -8.46 -6.65
CA SER A 256 17.70 -7.08 -6.23
C SER A 256 16.29 -6.64 -6.58
N GLN A 257 15.70 -7.20 -7.65
CA GLN A 257 14.36 -6.87 -8.16
C GLN A 257 13.85 -8.00 -9.06
N LEU A 258 12.54 -8.04 -9.36
CA LEU A 258 11.94 -9.08 -10.22
C LEU A 258 12.20 -8.86 -11.72
N SER A 259 12.24 -7.60 -12.14
CA SER A 259 12.46 -7.18 -13.53
C SER A 259 13.13 -5.82 -13.55
N THR A 260 13.51 -5.34 -14.73
CA THR A 260 14.00 -3.97 -14.96
C THR A 260 12.97 -3.09 -15.65
N SER A 261 11.74 -3.57 -15.83
CA SER A 261 10.64 -2.80 -16.39
C SER A 261 10.11 -1.75 -15.43
N LEU A 262 9.39 -0.78 -15.96
CA LEU A 262 8.86 0.35 -15.19
C LEU A 262 8.03 -0.10 -13.98
N LEU A 263 7.26 -1.19 -14.14
CA LEU A 263 6.59 -1.91 -13.05
C LEU A 263 7.10 -3.35 -12.99
N GLN A 264 7.45 -3.86 -11.81
CA GLN A 264 7.78 -5.28 -11.64
C GLN A 264 6.57 -6.18 -11.80
N ILE A 265 5.44 -5.76 -11.21
CA ILE A 265 4.13 -6.43 -11.22
C ILE A 265 3.03 -5.36 -11.18
N GLU A 266 1.79 -5.76 -11.50
CA GLU A 266 0.61 -4.88 -11.54
C GLU A 266 0.43 -4.08 -10.25
N ASN A 267 0.75 -4.70 -9.11
CA ASN A 267 0.57 -4.10 -7.79
C ASN A 267 1.47 -2.89 -7.53
N GLU A 268 2.56 -2.72 -8.28
CA GLU A 268 3.48 -1.58 -8.18
C GLU A 268 2.87 -0.28 -8.71
N PHE A 269 1.80 -0.35 -9.52
CA PHE A 269 1.18 0.82 -10.11
C PHE A 269 0.42 1.67 -9.07
N TYR A 270 1.00 2.77 -8.62
CA TYR A 270 0.38 3.64 -7.62
C TYR A 270 -0.78 4.44 -8.22
N SER A 271 -1.98 4.21 -7.67
CA SER A 271 -3.22 4.86 -8.11
C SER A 271 -4.14 5.09 -6.93
N THR A 272 -4.95 6.14 -6.99
CA THR A 272 -5.97 6.47 -5.99
C THR A 272 -7.15 5.49 -6.00
N ILE A 273 -7.32 4.74 -7.10
CA ILE A 273 -8.35 3.71 -7.27
C ILE A 273 -7.86 2.67 -8.28
N ARG A 274 -8.21 1.40 -8.06
CA ARG A 274 -7.86 0.28 -8.97
C ARG A 274 -9.09 -0.56 -9.26
N ALA A 275 -9.20 -1.04 -10.50
CA ALA A 275 -10.12 -2.13 -10.82
C ALA A 275 -9.56 -3.44 -10.21
N LYS A 276 -10.45 -4.27 -9.64
CA LYS A 276 -10.07 -5.51 -8.95
C LYS A 276 -11.01 -6.64 -9.33
N ARG A 277 -10.47 -7.85 -9.39
CA ARG A 277 -11.20 -9.12 -9.43
C ARG A 277 -10.48 -10.12 -8.52
N VAL A 278 -11.23 -11.00 -7.88
CA VAL A 278 -10.65 -12.12 -7.12
C VAL A 278 -9.95 -13.04 -8.12
N ILE A 279 -8.64 -13.22 -7.95
CA ILE A 279 -7.80 -14.06 -8.81
C ILE A 279 -7.85 -15.52 -8.39
N ARG A 280 -7.65 -16.41 -9.35
CA ARG A 280 -7.37 -17.84 -9.10
C ARG A 280 -5.89 -18.03 -8.78
N SER A 281 -5.54 -19.19 -8.22
CA SER A 281 -4.14 -19.54 -7.96
C SER A 281 -3.32 -19.48 -9.25
N GLY A 282 -2.26 -18.65 -9.25
CA GLY A 282 -1.36 -18.46 -10.40
C GLY A 282 -1.85 -17.47 -11.45
N GLU A 283 -3.04 -16.87 -11.29
CA GLU A 283 -3.57 -15.85 -12.19
C GLU A 283 -2.99 -14.47 -11.83
N ARG A 284 -2.72 -13.65 -12.85
CA ARG A 284 -2.30 -12.25 -12.68
C ARG A 284 -3.53 -11.35 -12.45
N PRO A 285 -3.41 -10.27 -11.65
CA PRO A 285 -4.51 -9.32 -11.42
C PRO A 285 -5.07 -8.66 -12.67
#